data_AF-A0AAN9V9T0-F1
#
_entry.id   AF-A0AAN9V9T0-F1
#
_cell.length_a   1.000
_cell.length_b   1.000
_cell.length_c   1.000
_cell.angle_alpha   90.00
_cell.angle_beta   90.00
_cell.angle_gamma   90.00
#
_symmetry.space_group_name_H-M   'P 1'
#
loop_
_entity.id
_entity.type
_entity.pdbx_description
1 polymer ?
#
loop_
_entity_poly.entity_id
_entity_poly.type
_entity_poly.pdbx_seq_one_letter_code
_entity_poly.pdbx_strand_id
1 'polypeptide(L)'
;MAEKDKKFLHLPYTVKGMDVSFSGILSNIEKQAPHLISSKQYTPEDLCYSLQETIFAMLVEITERAMSHCGSQEVLIVGGVGCNLRLQEMMNIMCEEKGAKLYATDERFCIDNGATLYCCVLAMVFL
;
A
#
# COMPACT_ATOMS: atom_id res chain seq x y z
N MET A 1 14.45 4.88 10.55
CA MET A 1 15.75 5.02 9.85
C MET A 1 15.43 5.53 8.46
N ALA A 2 15.39 6.87 8.29
CA ALA A 2 15.06 7.48 7.00
C ALA A 2 16.29 7.38 6.10
N GLU A 3 16.33 6.36 5.25
CA GLU A 3 17.38 6.17 4.25
C GLU A 3 17.31 7.31 3.22
N LYS A 4 18.13 8.32 3.48
CA LYS A 4 18.48 9.41 2.56
C LYS A 4 19.12 8.80 1.31
N ASP A 5 18.73 9.31 0.13
CA ASP A 5 19.16 8.93 -1.23
C ASP A 5 18.44 7.80 -1.98
N LYS A 6 17.19 7.47 -1.64
CA LYS A 6 16.37 6.64 -2.55
C LYS A 6 15.75 7.48 -3.66
N LYS A 7 16.02 7.13 -4.91
CA LYS A 7 15.42 7.80 -6.07
C LYS A 7 14.00 7.29 -6.29
N PHE A 8 13.03 8.19 -6.19
CA PHE A 8 11.64 7.87 -6.51
C PHE A 8 11.41 7.86 -8.02
N LEU A 9 11.03 6.69 -8.55
CA LEU A 9 10.58 6.52 -9.92
C LEU A 9 9.06 6.74 -9.98
N HIS A 10 8.62 7.63 -10.86
CA HIS A 10 7.20 7.85 -11.09
C HIS A 10 6.58 6.65 -11.82
N LEU A 11 5.78 5.87 -11.10
CA LEU A 11 5.05 4.71 -11.60
C LEU A 11 3.62 5.09 -12.01
N PRO A 12 2.98 4.31 -12.90
CA PRO A 12 1.60 4.59 -13.30
C PRO A 12 0.66 4.40 -12.10
N TYR A 13 0.03 5.48 -11.67
CA TYR A 13 -0.90 5.45 -10.55
C TYR A 13 -2.33 5.17 -11.06
N THR A 14 -2.78 3.92 -10.94
CA THR A 14 -4.06 3.47 -11.51
C THR A 14 -5.10 3.21 -10.43
N VAL A 15 -5.73 4.30 -9.97
CA VAL A 15 -6.90 4.28 -9.09
C VAL A 15 -8.14 4.65 -9.89
N LYS A 16 -9.16 3.79 -9.87
CA LYS A 16 -10.46 4.03 -10.52
C LYS A 16 -11.55 4.01 -9.46
N GLY A 17 -11.94 5.19 -8.97
CA GLY A 17 -12.93 5.31 -7.89
C GLY A 17 -12.38 4.73 -6.58
N MET A 18 -12.92 3.57 -6.18
CA MET A 18 -12.49 2.80 -5.00
C MET A 18 -11.67 1.56 -5.37
N ASP A 19 -11.45 1.30 -6.67
CA ASP A 19 -10.71 0.14 -7.15
C ASP A 19 -9.27 0.51 -7.53
N VAL A 20 -8.34 -0.40 -7.23
CA VAL A 20 -6.92 -0.31 -7.61
C VAL A 20 -6.54 -1.45 -8.55
N SER A 21 -5.65 -1.18 -9.51
CA SER A 21 -5.13 -2.19 -10.42
C SER A 21 -3.61 -2.32 -10.29
N PHE A 22 -3.13 -3.48 -9.88
CA PHE A 22 -1.69 -3.75 -9.73
C PHE A 22 -1.04 -4.33 -10.98
N SER A 23 -1.81 -4.98 -11.85
CA SER A 23 -1.29 -5.63 -13.06
C SER A 23 -0.62 -4.65 -14.01
N GLY A 24 -1.20 -3.46 -14.18
CA GLY A 24 -0.64 -2.40 -15.01
C GLY A 24 0.72 -1.88 -14.51
N ILE A 25 0.88 -1.77 -13.20
CA ILE A 25 2.12 -1.30 -12.56
C ILE A 25 3.22 -2.35 -12.69
N LEU A 26 2.90 -3.61 -12.40
CA LEU A 26 3.87 -4.70 -12.48
C LEU A 26 4.41 -4.87 -13.91
N SER A 27 3.51 -4.95 -14.91
CA SER A 27 3.92 -5.07 -16.31
C SER A 27 4.72 -3.87 -16.82
N ASN A 28 4.49 -2.69 -16.26
CA ASN A 28 5.24 -1.48 -16.61
C ASN A 28 6.67 -1.54 -16.03
N ILE A 29 6.79 -1.96 -14.77
CA ILE A 29 8.09 -2.18 -14.12
C ILE A 29 8.87 -3.28 -14.81
N GLU A 30 8.26 -4.43 -15.11
CA GLU A 30 8.96 -5.53 -15.79
C GLU A 30 9.55 -5.10 -17.14
N LYS A 31 8.88 -4.19 -17.85
CA LYS A 31 9.38 -3.61 -19.11
C LYS A 31 10.48 -2.58 -18.89
N GLN A 32 10.34 -1.70 -17.89
CA GLN A 32 11.28 -0.58 -17.68
C GLN A 32 12.50 -0.95 -16.82
N ALA A 33 12.35 -1.85 -15.85
CA ALA A 33 13.38 -2.29 -14.92
C ALA A 33 14.70 -2.70 -15.61
N PRO A 34 14.71 -3.57 -16.65
CA PRO A 34 15.96 -3.94 -17.30
C PRO A 34 16.68 -2.75 -17.95
N HIS A 35 15.94 -1.78 -18.50
CA HIS A 35 16.51 -0.57 -19.09
C HIS A 35 17.03 0.42 -18.03
N LEU A 36 16.31 0.58 -16.92
CA LEU A 36 16.67 1.48 -15.83
C LEU A 36 17.90 0.99 -15.03
N ILE A 37 18.00 -0.33 -14.85
CA ILE A 37 19.15 -0.98 -14.20
C ILE A 37 20.37 -0.93 -15.14
N SER A 38 20.18 -1.23 -16.44
CA SER A 38 21.27 -1.19 -17.43
C SER A 38 21.85 0.22 -17.62
N SER A 39 21.01 1.25 -17.54
CA SER A 39 21.45 2.66 -17.59
C SER A 39 22.09 3.17 -16.29
N LYS A 40 22.18 2.34 -15.23
CA LYS A 40 22.68 2.69 -13.87
C LYS A 40 22.01 3.92 -13.26
N GLN A 41 20.82 4.29 -13.71
CA GLN A 41 20.12 5.47 -13.20
C GLN A 41 19.41 5.19 -11.88
N TYR A 42 18.94 3.95 -11.69
CA TYR A 42 18.21 3.46 -10.52
C TYR A 42 18.76 2.12 -10.06
N THR A 43 18.78 1.88 -8.75
CA THR A 43 19.11 0.57 -8.20
C THR A 43 17.84 -0.29 -8.02
N PRO A 44 17.96 -1.62 -7.88
CA PRO A 44 16.83 -2.48 -7.53
C PRO A 44 16.12 -2.03 -6.24
N GLU A 45 16.87 -1.50 -5.28
CA GLU A 45 16.34 -0.99 -4.01
C GLU A 45 15.48 0.27 -4.21
N ASP A 46 15.90 1.18 -5.11
CA ASP A 46 15.12 2.37 -5.50
C ASP A 46 13.79 1.98 -6.16
N LEU A 47 13.82 0.96 -7.02
CA LEU A 47 12.63 0.45 -7.71
C LEU A 47 11.64 -0.17 -6.72
N CYS A 48 12.14 -1.02 -5.80
CA CYS A 48 11.31 -1.61 -4.75
C CYS A 48 10.70 -0.55 -3.84
N TYR A 49 11.48 0.47 -3.47
CA TYR A 49 10.99 1.58 -2.67
C TYR A 49 9.89 2.36 -3.39
N SER A 50 10.13 2.75 -4.65
CA SER A 50 9.16 3.49 -5.45
C SER A 50 7.86 2.69 -5.64
N LEU A 51 7.97 1.38 -5.84
CA LEU A 51 6.83 0.48 -5.94
C LEU A 51 6.04 0.40 -4.64
N GLN A 52 6.71 0.22 -3.50
CA GLN A 52 6.06 0.18 -2.19
C GLN A 52 5.34 1.48 -1.87
N GLU A 53 6.01 2.63 -2.05
CA GLU A 53 5.39 3.94 -1.81
C GLU A 53 4.19 4.18 -2.74
N THR A 54 4.29 3.82 -4.02
CA THR A 54 3.17 3.96 -4.98
C THR A 54 2.00 3.08 -4.58
N ILE A 55 2.24 1.81 -4.24
CA ILE A 55 1.19 0.88 -3.84
C ILE A 55 0.53 1.31 -2.54
N PHE A 56 1.31 1.67 -1.53
CA PHE A 56 0.78 2.10 -0.24
C PHE A 56 0.00 3.42 -0.36
N ALA A 57 0.48 4.37 -1.17
CA ALA A 57 -0.27 5.60 -1.46
C ALA A 57 -1.64 5.31 -2.11
N MET A 58 -1.68 4.42 -3.12
CA MET A 58 -2.95 4.00 -3.74
C MET A 58 -3.90 3.38 -2.73
N LEU A 59 -3.39 2.54 -1.83
CA LEU A 59 -4.19 1.93 -0.78
C LEU A 59 -4.75 3.00 0.17
N VAL A 60 -3.90 3.90 0.67
CA VAL A 60 -4.33 5.01 1.56
C VAL A 60 -5.42 5.85 0.90
N GLU A 61 -5.26 6.21 -0.38
CA GLU A 61 -6.24 7.01 -1.11
C GLU A 61 -7.61 6.31 -1.24
N ILE A 62 -7.64 5.02 -1.58
CA ILE A 62 -8.92 4.31 -1.67
C ILE A 62 -9.57 4.13 -0.29
N THR A 63 -8.78 3.88 0.75
CA THR A 63 -9.28 3.79 2.13
C THR A 63 -9.89 5.11 2.54
N GLU A 64 -9.17 6.19 2.29
CA GLU A 64 -9.59 7.54 2.61
C GLU A 64 -10.94 7.87 1.93
N ARG A 65 -11.07 7.54 0.63
CA ARG A 65 -12.31 7.73 -0.14
C ARG A 65 -13.44 6.89 0.41
N ALA A 66 -13.19 5.61 0.70
CA ALA A 66 -14.18 4.69 1.23
C ALA A 66 -14.62 5.09 2.65
N MET A 67 -13.71 5.55 3.51
CA MET A 67 -14.04 6.12 4.82
C MET A 67 -15.01 7.31 4.69
N SER A 68 -14.69 8.26 3.81
CA SER A 68 -15.56 9.42 3.57
C SER A 68 -16.92 9.01 3.02
N HIS A 69 -16.99 7.96 2.21
CA HIS A 69 -18.24 7.47 1.64
C HIS A 69 -19.11 6.72 2.66
N CYS A 70 -18.49 5.94 3.55
CA CYS A 70 -19.18 5.16 4.58
C CYS A 70 -19.50 5.97 5.84
N GLY A 71 -18.81 7.10 6.06
CA GLY A 71 -18.94 7.90 7.28
C GLY A 71 -18.33 7.23 8.52
N SER A 72 -17.49 6.21 8.34
CA SER A 72 -16.77 5.54 9.43
C SER A 72 -15.55 6.36 9.87
N GLN A 73 -15.24 6.29 11.16
CA GLN A 73 -14.09 6.93 11.79
C GLN A 73 -13.04 5.90 12.25
N GLU A 74 -13.16 4.65 11.81
CA GLU A 74 -12.29 3.56 12.23
C GLU A 74 -11.78 2.79 11.01
N VAL A 75 -10.48 2.53 10.98
CA VAL A 75 -9.82 1.74 9.94
C VAL A 75 -9.16 0.54 10.59
N LEU A 76 -9.54 -0.65 10.15
CA LEU A 76 -8.87 -1.89 10.51
C LEU A 76 -8.00 -2.38 9.34
N ILE A 77 -6.70 -2.57 9.59
CA ILE A 77 -5.80 -3.23 8.64
C ILE A 77 -5.63 -4.69 9.05
N VAL A 78 -5.99 -5.60 8.15
CA VAL A 78 -5.84 -7.05 8.30
C VAL A 78 -5.00 -7.64 7.17
N GLY A 79 -4.44 -8.84 7.41
CA GLY A 79 -3.69 -9.60 6.41
C GLY A 79 -2.17 -9.39 6.47
N GLY A 80 -1.42 -10.25 5.77
CA GLY A 80 0.05 -10.29 5.86
C GLY A 80 0.75 -9.00 5.41
N VAL A 81 0.14 -8.22 4.51
CA VAL A 81 0.66 -6.91 4.08
C VAL A 81 0.43 -5.83 5.14
N GLY A 82 -0.56 -6.03 6.02
CA GLY A 82 -0.87 -5.14 7.13
C GLY A 82 0.18 -5.11 8.24
N CYS A 83 1.09 -6.08 8.26
CA CYS A 83 2.23 -6.12 9.18
C CYS A 83 3.36 -5.17 8.75
N ASN A 84 3.26 -4.53 7.58
CA ASN A 84 4.28 -3.61 7.11
C ASN A 84 4.22 -2.27 7.88
N LEU A 85 5.30 -1.97 8.62
CA LEU A 85 5.43 -0.74 9.42
C LEU A 85 5.24 0.53 8.58
N ARG A 86 5.69 0.54 7.33
CA ARG A 86 5.56 1.70 6.44
C ARG A 86 4.12 1.97 6.04
N LEU A 87 3.35 0.91 5.74
CA LEU A 87 1.93 1.03 5.45
C LEU A 87 1.15 1.50 6.69
N GLN A 88 1.46 0.95 7.86
CA GLN A 88 0.85 1.37 9.12
C GLN A 88 1.12 2.85 9.42
N GLU A 89 2.36 3.30 9.20
CA GLU A 89 2.74 4.71 9.36
C GLU A 89 1.92 5.63 8.43
N MET A 90 1.84 5.31 7.13
CA MET A 90 1.08 6.12 6.17
C MET A 90 -0.42 6.15 6.47
N MET A 91 -0.99 5.00 6.87
CA MET A 91 -2.40 4.91 7.27
C MET A 91 -2.68 5.67 8.57
N ASN A 92 -1.75 5.64 9.51
CA ASN A 92 -1.90 6.35 10.77
C ASN A 92 -1.92 7.87 10.55
N ILE A 93 -1.05 8.39 9.68
CA ILE A 93 -1.06 9.80 9.29
C ILE A 93 -2.41 10.20 8.69
N MET A 94 -2.94 9.42 7.74
CA MET A 94 -4.26 9.68 7.15
C MET A 94 -5.39 9.63 8.19
N CYS A 95 -5.34 8.67 9.11
CA CYS A 95 -6.32 8.58 10.20
C CYS A 95 -6.24 9.78 11.14
N GLU A 96 -5.04 10.21 11.54
CA GLU A 96 -4.83 11.39 12.38
C GLU A 96 -5.37 12.66 11.74
N GLU A 97 -5.14 12.85 10.44
CA GLU A 97 -5.66 14.01 9.69
C GLU A 97 -7.19 14.05 9.64
N LYS A 98 -7.84 12.88 9.61
CA LYS A 98 -9.31 12.76 9.62
C LYS A 98 -9.93 12.66 11.01
N GLY A 99 -9.13 12.58 12.07
CA GLY A 99 -9.62 12.28 13.42
C GLY A 99 -10.19 10.87 13.57
N ALA A 100 -9.73 9.94 12.74
CA ALA A 100 -10.09 8.53 12.76
C ALA A 100 -9.08 7.70 13.56
N LYS A 101 -9.48 6.47 13.94
CA LYS A 101 -8.62 5.52 14.65
C LYS A 101 -8.15 4.41 13.74
N LEU A 102 -6.84 4.16 13.78
CA LEU A 102 -6.22 3.02 13.12
C LEU A 102 -6.11 1.84 14.09
N TYR A 103 -6.60 0.68 13.67
CA TYR A 103 -6.36 -0.60 14.33
C TYR A 103 -5.53 -1.49 13.38
N ALA A 104 -4.34 -1.89 13.82
CA ALA A 104 -3.48 -2.82 13.10
C ALA A 104 -3.42 -4.14 13.88
N THR A 105 -3.69 -5.26 13.21
CA THR A 105 -3.56 -6.58 13.84
C THR A 105 -2.10 -7.01 13.94
N ASP A 106 -1.72 -7.50 15.12
CA ASP A 106 -0.41 -8.09 15.44
C ASP A 106 -0.16 -9.35 14.59
N GLU A 107 1.10 -9.60 14.19
CA GLU A 107 1.53 -10.71 13.30
C GLU A 107 0.93 -12.07 13.71
N ARG A 108 0.67 -12.26 15.00
CA ARG A 108 0.07 -13.48 15.58
C ARG A 108 -1.30 -13.86 15.01
N PHE A 109 -2.07 -12.90 14.52
CA PHE A 109 -3.38 -13.15 13.88
C PHE A 109 -3.30 -13.26 12.36
N CYS A 110 -2.14 -12.97 11.76
CA CYS A 110 -1.89 -13.06 10.31
C CYS A 110 -1.35 -14.43 9.88
N ILE A 111 -1.23 -15.39 10.81
CA ILE A 111 -0.78 -16.75 10.50
C ILE A 111 -1.92 -17.49 9.77
N ASP A 112 -1.63 -17.81 8.52
CA ASP A 112 -2.48 -18.43 7.50
C ASP A 112 -3.15 -19.72 7.99
N ASN A 113 -4.38 -19.61 8.48
CA ASN A 113 -5.35 -20.70 8.32
C ASN A 113 -6.06 -20.44 6.99
N GLY A 114 -5.97 -21.41 6.07
CA GLY A 114 -6.39 -21.32 4.66
C GLY A 114 -7.86 -20.97 4.36
N ALA A 115 -8.62 -20.48 5.34
CA ALA A 115 -9.90 -19.80 5.16
C ALA A 115 -9.74 -18.31 4.77
N THR A 116 -8.53 -17.74 4.86
CA THR A 116 -8.27 -16.28 4.70
C THR A 116 -7.97 -15.85 3.25
N LEU A 117 -7.69 -16.79 2.35
CA LEU A 117 -7.29 -16.52 0.96
C LEU A 117 -8.33 -15.73 0.13
N TYR A 118 -9.61 -15.74 0.51
CA TYR A 118 -10.65 -14.93 -0.16
C TYR A 118 -10.94 -13.58 0.52
N CYS A 119 -10.45 -13.36 1.74
CA CYS A 119 -10.71 -12.13 2.50
C CYS A 119 -9.55 -11.11 2.40
N CYS A 120 -8.33 -11.58 2.09
CA CYS A 120 -7.10 -10.78 2.09
C CYS A 120 -6.99 -9.69 1.00
N VAL A 121 -7.89 -9.63 0.01
CA VAL A 121 -7.78 -8.62 -1.06
C VAL A 121 -8.51 -7.31 -0.74
N LEU A 122 -9.53 -7.31 0.14
CA LEU A 122 -10.33 -6.08 0.32
C LEU A 122 -11.16 -6.06 1.61
N ALA A 123 -10.61 -6.43 2.75
CA ALA A 123 -11.28 -6.24 4.03
C ALA A 123 -10.56 -5.19 4.87
N MET A 124 -10.50 -3.95 4.37
CA MET A 124 -10.52 -2.81 5.28
C MET A 124 -11.91 -2.77 5.88
N VAL A 125 -12.09 -3.49 6.98
CA VAL A 125 -13.35 -3.52 7.70
C VAL A 125 -13.52 -2.12 8.29
N PHE A 126 -14.35 -1.32 7.62
CA PHE A 126 -14.94 -0.11 8.19
C PHE A 126 -15.89 -0.59 9.29
N LEU A 127 -15.51 -0.39 10.55
CA LEU A 127 -16.42 -0.55 11.69
C LEU A 127 -17.23 0.73 11.90
#